data_AF-A0A843RKQ2-F1
#
_entry.id   AF-A0A843RKQ2-F1
#
_cell.length_a   1.000
_cell.length_b   1.000
_cell.length_c   1.000
_cell.angle_alpha   90.00
_cell.angle_beta   90.00
_cell.angle_gamma   90.00
#
_symmetry.space_group_name_H-M   'P 1'
#
loop_
_entity.id
_entity.type
_entity.pdbx_description
1 polymer ?
#
loop_
_entity_poly.entity_id
_entity_poly.type
_entity_poly.pdbx_seq_one_letter_code
_entity_poly.pdbx_strand_id
1 'polypeptide(L)' 'LYGIPSAGDLPAFEIAATETPTTMNPLGAKGVGESGTIGAAPAVQNAVVDALSHLGVEHIDMPLTPERVWLAAQSASRV' A
#
# COMPACT_ATOMS: atom_id res chain seq x y z
N LEU A 1 7.11 19.21 -7.20
CA LEU A 1 6.82 18.35 -8.36
C LEU A 1 5.78 17.32 -7.92
N TYR A 2 4.75 17.06 -8.73
CA TYR A 2 3.68 16.10 -8.41
C TYR A 2 4.03 14.75 -9.04
N GLY A 3 4.18 13.71 -8.22
CA GLY A 3 4.59 12.38 -8.69
C GLY A 3 3.43 11.64 -9.35
N ILE A 4 3.58 11.32 -10.63
CA ILE A 4 2.70 10.42 -11.37
C ILE A 4 3.55 9.22 -11.80
N PRO A 5 3.20 7.98 -11.41
CA PRO A 5 4.01 6.82 -11.73
C PRO A 5 3.98 6.54 -13.24
N SER A 6 5.15 6.20 -13.78
CA SER A 6 5.31 5.60 -15.09
C SER A 6 5.16 4.07 -15.00
N ALA A 7 5.18 3.40 -16.15
CA ALA A 7 5.15 1.93 -16.18
C ALA A 7 6.34 1.28 -15.44
N GLY A 8 7.50 1.95 -15.38
CA GLY A 8 8.68 1.43 -14.69
C GLY A 8 8.63 1.59 -13.17
N ASP A 9 7.70 2.40 -12.65
CA ASP A 9 7.55 2.65 -11.22
C ASP A 9 6.59 1.65 -10.55
N LEU A 10 5.89 0.83 -11.33
CA LEU A 10 4.90 -0.12 -10.84
C LEU A 10 5.42 -1.56 -10.84
N PRO A 11 5.06 -2.37 -9.83
CA PRO A 11 5.36 -3.79 -9.85
C PRO A 11 4.47 -4.53 -10.88
N ALA A 12 4.83 -5.76 -11.18
CA ALA A 12 3.89 -6.68 -11.82
C ALA A 12 2.75 -7.03 -10.82
N PHE A 13 1.52 -7.08 -11.32
CA PHE A 13 0.34 -7.38 -10.49
C PHE A 13 -0.06 -8.84 -10.62
N GLU A 14 -0.31 -9.49 -9.49
CA GLU A 14 -0.99 -10.77 -9.40
C GLU A 14 -2.45 -10.55 -8.98
N ILE A 15 -3.38 -11.28 -9.60
CA ILE A 15 -4.82 -11.10 -9.40
C ILE A 15 -5.42 -12.44 -8.96
N ALA A 16 -6.12 -12.42 -7.82
CA ALA A 16 -6.93 -13.52 -7.33
C ALA A 16 -8.33 -13.00 -7.00
N ALA A 17 -9.34 -13.87 -7.10
CA ALA A 17 -10.73 -13.51 -6.85
C ALA A 17 -11.46 -14.63 -6.09
N THR A 18 -12.37 -14.20 -5.23
CA THR A 18 -13.38 -15.04 -4.60
C THR A 18 -14.73 -14.38 -4.75
N GLU A 19 -15.78 -15.16 -4.92
CA GLU A 19 -17.12 -14.62 -5.16
C GLU A 19 -18.00 -14.76 -3.94
N THR A 20 -18.64 -13.66 -3.56
CA THR A 20 -19.73 -13.65 -2.56
C THR A 20 -20.81 -12.72 -3.09
N PRO A 21 -21.83 -13.26 -3.78
CA PRO A 21 -22.87 -12.45 -4.41
C PRO A 21 -23.62 -11.55 -3.41
N THR A 22 -24.13 -10.41 -3.87
CA THR A 22 -25.06 -9.59 -3.07
C THR A 22 -26.52 -9.94 -3.35
N THR A 23 -27.39 -9.84 -2.36
CA THR A 23 -28.85 -9.98 -2.55
C THR A 23 -29.51 -8.67 -3.01
N MET A 24 -28.74 -7.58 -3.12
CA MET A 24 -29.26 -6.22 -3.34
C MET A 24 -29.58 -5.88 -4.80
N ASN A 25 -29.12 -6.71 -5.75
CA ASN A 25 -29.45 -6.55 -7.16
C ASN A 25 -29.56 -7.92 -7.85
N PRO A 26 -30.34 -8.03 -8.94
CA PRO A 26 -30.56 -9.32 -9.62
C PRO A 26 -29.31 -9.98 -10.19
N LEU A 27 -28.24 -9.21 -10.39
CA LEU A 27 -26.98 -9.70 -10.95
C LEU A 27 -26.04 -10.27 -9.88
N GLY A 28 -26.32 -10.06 -8.60
CA GLY A 28 -25.39 -10.41 -7.52
C GLY A 28 -24.11 -9.58 -7.51
N ALA A 29 -24.02 -8.52 -8.32
CA ALA A 29 -22.81 -7.78 -8.58
C ALA A 29 -22.47 -6.77 -7.46
N LYS A 30 -21.18 -6.59 -7.19
CA LYS A 30 -20.64 -5.59 -6.26
C LYS A 30 -19.69 -4.65 -7.00
N GLY A 31 -19.62 -3.40 -6.58
CA GLY A 31 -18.64 -2.45 -7.10
C GLY A 31 -17.22 -2.80 -6.66
N VAL A 32 -16.25 -2.67 -7.58
CA VAL A 32 -14.83 -2.99 -7.32
C VAL A 32 -13.86 -1.89 -7.78
N GLY A 33 -14.34 -0.87 -8.50
CA GLY A 33 -13.48 0.11 -9.17
C GLY A 33 -12.51 0.87 -8.24
N GLU A 34 -12.90 1.09 -6.99
CA GLU A 34 -12.08 1.77 -5.99
C GLU A 34 -11.30 0.80 -5.08
N SER A 35 -11.63 -0.49 -5.11
CA SER A 35 -11.06 -1.49 -4.18
C SER A 35 -9.53 -1.58 -4.30
N GLY A 36 -9.00 -1.46 -5.53
CA GLY A 36 -7.56 -1.42 -5.77
C GLY A 36 -6.91 -0.21 -5.10
N THR A 37 -7.45 0.99 -5.31
CA THR A 37 -6.90 2.24 -4.72
C THR A 37 -6.99 2.23 -3.19
N ILE A 38 -8.11 1.75 -2.64
CA ILE A 38 -8.35 1.68 -1.19
C ILE A 38 -7.39 0.67 -0.53
N GLY A 39 -7.20 -0.51 -1.13
CA GLY A 39 -6.35 -1.56 -0.57
C GLY A 39 -4.85 -1.33 -0.80
N ALA A 40 -4.46 -0.75 -1.94
CA ALA A 40 -3.05 -0.61 -2.32
C ALA A 40 -2.28 0.33 -1.39
N ALA A 41 -2.85 1.48 -1.02
CA ALA A 41 -2.18 2.47 -0.19
C ALA A 41 -1.71 1.92 1.17
N PRO A 42 -2.59 1.29 2.01
CA PRO A 42 -2.15 0.69 3.26
C PRO A 42 -1.29 -0.56 3.04
N ALA A 43 -1.50 -1.34 1.97
CA ALA A 43 -0.65 -2.51 1.70
C ALA A 43 0.82 -2.11 1.48
N VAL A 44 1.07 -1.07 0.68
CA VAL A 44 2.43 -0.56 0.43
C VAL A 44 3.02 0.07 1.69
N GLN A 45 2.23 0.87 2.44
CA GLN A 45 2.72 1.50 3.67
C GLN A 45 3.09 0.48 4.75
N ASN A 46 2.23 -0.52 4.97
CA ASN A 46 2.51 -1.60 5.91
C ASN A 46 3.76 -2.38 5.50
N ALA A 47 3.97 -2.63 4.20
CA ALA A 47 5.16 -3.34 3.73
C ALA A 47 6.46 -2.57 4.02
N VAL A 48 6.46 -1.25 3.88
CA VAL A 48 7.64 -0.42 4.22
C VAL A 48 7.89 -0.38 5.73
N VAL A 49 6.83 -0.27 6.53
CA VAL A 49 6.95 -0.32 8.01
C VAL A 49 7.45 -1.68 8.46
N ASP A 50 6.87 -2.77 7.94
CA ASP A 50 7.28 -4.15 8.26
C ASP A 50 8.77 -4.38 7.95
N ALA A 51 9.24 -3.90 6.79
CA ALA A 51 10.65 -3.98 6.41
C ALA A 51 11.60 -3.28 7.40
N LEU A 52 11.14 -2.25 8.12
CA LEU A 52 11.92 -1.49 9.10
C LEU A 52 11.57 -1.83 10.56
N SER A 53 10.60 -2.71 10.79
CA SER A 53 10.09 -3.05 12.12
C SER A 53 11.19 -3.59 13.05
N HIS A 54 12.15 -4.34 12.50
CA HIS A 54 13.31 -4.87 13.24
C HIS A 54 14.25 -3.77 13.78
N LEU A 55 14.12 -2.53 13.30
CA LEU A 55 14.83 -1.36 13.82
C LEU A 55 14.01 -0.61 14.88
N GLY A 56 12.76 -1.02 15.14
CA GLY A 56 11.83 -0.33 16.05
C GLY A 56 10.93 0.71 15.36
N VAL A 57 10.85 0.72 14.03
CA VAL A 57 9.94 1.61 13.30
C VAL A 57 8.52 1.04 13.34
N GLU A 58 7.58 1.80 13.92
CA GLU A 58 6.16 1.42 14.01
C GLU A 58 5.26 2.16 13.03
N HIS A 59 5.69 3.33 12.53
CA HIS A 59 4.90 4.17 11.63
C HIS A 59 5.77 5.11 10.80
N ILE A 60 5.33 5.39 9.57
CA ILE A 60 5.90 6.42 8.69
C ILE A 60 4.74 7.14 8.00
N ASP A 61 4.72 8.47 8.09
CA ASP A 61 3.73 9.30 7.41
C ASP A 61 3.89 9.24 5.88
N MET A 62 2.76 9.09 5.19
CA MET A 62 2.71 9.12 3.74
C MET A 62 2.87 10.54 3.17
N PRO A 63 3.40 10.71 1.94
CA PRO A 63 3.94 9.68 1.06
C PRO A 63 5.31 9.16 1.50
N LEU A 64 5.58 7.89 1.24
CA LEU A 64 6.83 7.17 1.55
C LEU A 64 7.96 7.58 0.60
N THR A 65 8.35 8.86 0.65
CA THR A 65 9.47 9.36 -0.14
C THR A 65 10.78 8.72 0.34
N PRO A 66 11.80 8.57 -0.54
CA PRO A 66 13.09 8.01 -0.14
C PRO A 66 13.70 8.70 1.08
N GLU A 67 13.57 10.02 1.18
CA GLU A 67 14.03 10.80 2.33
C GLU A 67 13.36 10.40 3.64
N ARG A 68 12.01 10.26 3.65
CA ARG A 68 11.28 9.88 4.88
C ARG A 68 11.64 8.47 5.32
N VAL A 69 11.74 7.53 4.38
CA VAL A 69 12.13 6.15 4.68
C VAL A 69 13.56 6.11 5.24
N TRP A 70 14.49 6.86 4.63
CA TRP A 70 15.87 6.96 5.10
C TRP A 70 15.97 7.56 6.50
N LEU A 71 15.25 8.66 6.78
CA LEU A 71 15.23 9.29 8.11
C LEU A 71 14.63 8.37 9.17
N ALA A 72 13.58 7.61 8.83
CA ALA A 72 12.97 6.64 9.75
C ALA A 72 13.98 5.54 10.13
N ALA A 73 14.67 4.96 9.15
CA ALA A 73 15.68 3.93 9.40
C ALA A 73 16.86 4.43 10.23
N GLN A 74 17.35 5.65 9.95
CA GLN A 74 18.48 6.25 10.65
C GLN A 74 18.15 6.67 12.08
N SER A 75 16.95 7.17 12.33
CA SER A 75 16.53 7.61 13.67
C SER A 75 16.33 6.42 14.60
N ALA A 76 15.80 5.32 14.08
CA ALA A 76 15.55 4.10 14.84
C ALA A 76 16.86 3.36 15.21
N SER A 77 17.86 3.38 14.33
CA SER A 77 19.17 2.72 14.55
C SER A 77 20.10 3.44 15.55
N ARG A 78 19.70 4.61 16.09
CA ARG A 78 20.50 5.42 17.04
C ARG A 78 20.05 5.26 18.49
N VAL A 79 19.02 4.45 18.73
CA VAL A 79 18.46 4.15 20.05
C VAL A 79 19.04 2.83 20.58
#